data_AF-A0A948CB04-F1
#
_entry.id   AF-A0A948CB04-F1
#
_cell.length_a   1.000
_cell.length_b   1.000
_cell.length_c   1.000
_cell.angle_alpha   90.00
_cell.angle_beta   90.00
_cell.angle_gamma   90.00
#
_symmetry.space_group_name_H-M   'P 1'
#
loop_
_entity.id
_entity.type
_entity.pdbx_description
1 polymer ?
#
loop_
_entity_poly.entity_id
_entity_poly.type
_entity_poly.pdbx_seq_one_letter_code
_entity_poly.pdbx_strand_id
1 'polypeptide(L)'
;MSKQVKQLDRVIIRFAGDSGDGMQLTGDRFTSESAVFGNDLMTLPNFPAEIRAPAGTMAGVSSFQVHFADHDILTAGDAPDVLVAMNPAALRANLADLPKGATVIVDTHDFTKRNLEKAGYTANPLDSLGDAAPGHPMADFNVHTVDLTGMTVEAVKEYGLSRKDAARAKNMFALGLLSWMYGRPTEGTEAFLSKRFAKVPDIRDANITAFKTGWNFGETTEAFAVQYEIKPAEMTAGTYRNITGNLALSYGLVAAGVQSGLPVFLGSYPITPASDILHELSKHKSFGVTTLQAEDEIAGVGAAIGASFAGSLGVTTTSGPGIALKSEAIGLAVMTELPLLVIDVQRGGPSTGLPTKTEQADLLQAMFGRNGEAPVPIVAPQSPGDCFTA
;
A
#
# COMPACT_ATOMS: atom_id res chain seq x y z
N MET A 1 24.77 12.54 -24.60
CA MET A 1 23.64 12.75 -25.55
C MET A 1 22.37 12.75 -24.71
N SER A 2 21.44 13.69 -24.89
CA SER A 2 20.17 13.67 -24.17
C SER A 2 19.39 12.43 -24.57
N LYS A 3 18.92 11.62 -23.61
CA LYS A 3 18.10 10.44 -23.89
C LYS A 3 16.77 10.85 -24.52
N GLN A 4 16.18 9.96 -25.31
CA GLN A 4 14.89 10.22 -25.93
C GLN A 4 13.79 10.29 -24.86
N VAL A 5 12.94 11.31 -24.90
CA VAL A 5 11.77 11.41 -24.02
C VAL A 5 10.53 10.94 -24.80
N LYS A 6 9.78 9.99 -24.24
CA LYS A 6 8.52 9.49 -24.79
C LYS A 6 7.37 9.88 -23.88
N GLN A 7 6.37 10.56 -24.44
CA GLN A 7 5.16 10.89 -23.70
C GLN A 7 4.24 9.68 -23.62
N LEU A 8 3.67 9.46 -22.43
CA LEU A 8 2.63 8.47 -22.15
C LEU A 8 1.48 9.19 -21.42
N ASP A 9 0.27 8.69 -21.61
CA ASP A 9 -0.95 9.16 -20.93
C ASP A 9 -1.08 8.58 -19.52
N ARG A 10 -0.66 7.33 -19.32
CA ARG A 10 -0.66 6.65 -18.03
C ARG A 10 0.44 5.61 -17.91
N VAL A 11 0.75 5.24 -16.68
CA VAL A 11 1.67 4.13 -16.35
C VAL A 11 1.23 3.43 -15.07
N ILE A 12 1.30 2.10 -15.07
CA ILE A 12 1.17 1.25 -13.89
C ILE A 12 2.52 0.63 -13.54
N ILE A 13 3.04 0.93 -12.35
CA ILE A 13 4.28 0.35 -11.82
C ILE A 13 3.94 -0.56 -10.63
N ARG A 14 4.51 -1.76 -10.59
CA ARG A 14 4.48 -2.63 -9.42
C ARG A 14 5.87 -2.85 -8.86
N PHE A 15 6.07 -2.45 -7.61
CA PHE A 15 7.26 -2.79 -6.83
C PHE A 15 6.98 -4.09 -6.07
N ALA A 16 7.85 -5.09 -6.20
CA ALA A 16 7.67 -6.39 -5.57
C ALA A 16 8.98 -6.91 -4.94
N GLY A 17 8.87 -7.43 -3.72
CA GLY A 17 10.00 -7.93 -2.94
C GLY A 17 9.54 -8.72 -1.73
N ASP A 18 10.46 -9.08 -0.84
CA ASP A 18 10.08 -9.75 0.41
C ASP A 18 9.42 -8.77 1.38
N SER A 19 8.55 -9.29 2.25
CA SER A 19 8.06 -8.53 3.39
C SER A 19 9.23 -8.01 4.23
N GLY A 20 9.30 -6.68 4.39
CA GLY A 20 10.41 -6.00 5.06
C GLY A 20 11.44 -5.36 4.12
N ASP A 21 11.40 -5.59 2.81
CA ASP A 21 12.24 -4.88 1.83
C ASP A 21 11.75 -3.45 1.56
N GLY A 22 10.64 -3.03 2.16
CA GLY A 22 10.14 -1.65 2.07
C GLY A 22 9.49 -1.30 0.74
N MET A 23 8.82 -2.27 0.08
CA MET A 23 8.05 -2.01 -1.15
C MET A 23 6.92 -1.00 -0.93
N GLN A 24 6.26 -1.07 0.23
CA GLN A 24 5.22 -0.11 0.63
C GLN A 24 5.78 1.31 0.71
N LEU A 25 6.89 1.48 1.42
CA LEU A 25 7.57 2.77 1.56
C LEU A 25 7.99 3.35 0.19
N THR A 26 8.53 2.50 -0.68
CA THR A 26 8.98 2.88 -2.02
C THR A 26 7.80 3.35 -2.86
N GLY A 27 6.72 2.58 -2.88
CA GLY A 27 5.48 2.92 -3.57
C GLY A 27 4.83 4.20 -3.05
N ASP A 28 4.72 4.36 -1.73
CA ASP A 28 4.19 5.58 -1.10
C ASP A 28 5.01 6.83 -1.46
N ARG A 29 6.34 6.71 -1.52
CA ARG A 29 7.21 7.82 -1.93
C ARG A 29 7.03 8.17 -3.39
N PHE A 30 7.04 7.19 -4.28
CA PHE A 30 6.81 7.43 -5.70
C PHE A 30 5.43 8.07 -5.94
N THR A 31 4.41 7.60 -5.21
CA THR A 31 3.05 8.17 -5.23
C THR A 31 3.07 9.63 -4.78
N SER A 32 3.78 9.95 -3.69
CA SER A 32 3.90 11.32 -3.19
C SER A 32 4.55 12.26 -4.20
N GLU A 33 5.62 11.84 -4.88
CA GLU A 33 6.27 12.68 -5.91
C GLU A 33 5.39 12.84 -7.15
N SER A 34 4.67 11.80 -7.55
CA SER A 34 3.74 11.87 -8.68
C SER A 34 2.56 12.81 -8.37
N ALA A 35 2.07 12.82 -7.13
CA ALA A 35 1.06 13.78 -6.67
C ALA A 35 1.57 15.22 -6.73
N VAL A 36 2.79 15.47 -6.25
CA VAL A 36 3.41 16.81 -6.27
C VAL A 36 3.67 17.29 -7.69
N PHE A 37 4.01 16.39 -8.61
CA PHE A 37 4.13 16.69 -10.04
C PHE A 37 2.78 17.06 -10.68
N GLY A 38 1.66 16.70 -10.05
CA GLY A 38 0.31 17.00 -10.51
C GLY A 38 -0.33 15.87 -11.32
N ASN A 39 0.16 14.64 -11.20
CA ASN A 39 -0.53 13.48 -11.77
C ASN A 39 -1.70 13.06 -10.88
N ASP A 40 -2.78 12.60 -11.53
CA ASP A 40 -3.79 11.83 -10.81
C ASP A 40 -3.27 10.41 -10.57
N LEU A 41 -3.71 9.79 -9.46
CA LEU A 41 -3.09 8.56 -8.96
C LEU A 41 -4.05 7.63 -8.22
N MET A 42 -3.79 6.34 -8.34
CA MET A 42 -4.41 5.28 -7.54
C MET A 42 -3.37 4.23 -7.16
N THR A 43 -3.47 3.73 -5.93
CA THR A 43 -2.50 2.78 -5.38
C THR A 43 -3.16 1.52 -4.86
N LEU A 44 -2.48 0.39 -4.99
CA LEU A 44 -2.90 -0.89 -4.44
C LEU A 44 -1.74 -1.53 -3.66
N PRO A 45 -1.71 -1.40 -2.33
CA PRO A 45 -0.78 -2.14 -1.49
C PRO A 45 -1.23 -3.60 -1.38
N ASN A 46 -0.27 -4.52 -1.45
CA ASN A 46 -0.50 -5.96 -1.31
C ASN A 46 0.46 -6.56 -0.28
N PHE A 47 -0.14 -7.10 0.79
CA PHE A 47 0.57 -7.69 1.91
C PHE A 47 0.42 -9.21 1.91
N PRO A 48 1.49 -9.96 2.19
CA PRO A 48 1.38 -11.39 2.44
C PRO A 48 0.53 -11.64 3.69
N ALA A 49 -0.21 -12.74 3.71
CA ALA A 49 -1.00 -13.14 4.88
C ALA A 49 -0.08 -13.54 6.06
N GLU A 50 1.12 -14.03 5.77
CA GLU A 50 2.10 -14.43 6.78
C GLU A 50 2.99 -13.24 7.20
N ILE A 51 2.98 -12.90 8.49
CA ILE A 51 3.80 -11.82 9.05
C ILE A 51 5.31 -12.13 8.94
N ARG A 52 5.69 -13.41 9.01
CA ARG A 52 7.09 -13.88 8.97
C ARG A 52 7.28 -15.07 8.05
N ALA A 53 6.78 -14.97 6.82
CA ALA A 53 7.12 -15.94 5.79
C ALA A 53 8.66 -16.00 5.62
N PRO A 54 9.23 -17.19 5.34
CA PRO A 54 10.65 -17.30 5.07
C PRO A 54 11.06 -16.42 3.88
N ALA A 55 12.10 -15.60 4.04
CA ALA A 55 12.62 -14.74 2.98
C ALA A 55 12.99 -15.55 1.72
N GLY A 56 12.65 -15.00 0.55
CA GLY A 56 12.81 -15.62 -0.76
C GLY A 56 11.73 -16.65 -1.12
N THR A 57 10.60 -16.68 -0.42
CA THR A 57 9.46 -17.58 -0.75
C THR A 57 8.26 -16.78 -1.27
N MET A 58 7.43 -17.44 -2.09
CA MET A 58 6.22 -16.84 -2.68
C MET A 58 5.23 -16.33 -1.63
N ALA A 59 5.11 -17.03 -0.50
CA ALA A 59 4.21 -16.66 0.59
C ALA A 59 4.63 -15.35 1.30
N GLY A 60 5.91 -14.95 1.17
CA GLY A 60 6.45 -13.73 1.77
C GLY A 60 6.50 -12.53 0.84
N VAL A 61 6.02 -12.65 -0.39
CA VAL A 61 6.06 -11.56 -1.35
C VAL A 61 5.08 -10.46 -0.94
N SER A 62 5.60 -9.24 -0.83
CA SER A 62 4.82 -8.02 -0.73
C SER A 62 4.99 -7.21 -1.99
N SER A 63 3.93 -6.53 -2.42
CA SER A 63 4.00 -5.60 -3.54
C SER A 63 3.23 -4.31 -3.28
N PHE A 64 3.61 -3.27 -4.02
CA PHE A 64 2.88 -2.00 -4.06
C PHE A 64 2.73 -1.61 -5.52
N GLN A 65 1.49 -1.41 -5.95
CA GLN A 65 1.18 -0.95 -7.29
C GLN A 65 0.78 0.53 -7.27
N VAL A 66 1.33 1.29 -8.21
CA VAL A 66 1.01 2.70 -8.44
C VAL A 66 0.53 2.85 -9.88
N HIS A 67 -0.66 3.40 -10.05
CA HIS A 67 -1.18 3.87 -11.33
C HIS A 67 -1.21 5.38 -11.29
N PHE A 68 -0.61 6.04 -12.28
CA PHE A 68 -0.61 7.49 -12.39
C PHE A 68 -0.81 7.91 -13.85
N ALA A 69 -1.51 9.02 -14.04
CA ALA A 69 -1.96 9.46 -15.36
C ALA A 69 -1.98 10.99 -15.49
N ASP A 70 -2.16 11.44 -16.74
CA ASP A 70 -2.44 12.84 -17.11
C ASP A 70 -3.94 13.14 -17.21
N HIS A 71 -4.79 12.25 -16.70
CA HIS A 71 -6.24 12.35 -16.66
C HIS A 71 -6.77 11.61 -15.43
N ASP A 72 -8.05 11.79 -15.13
CA ASP A 72 -8.73 11.17 -14.00
C ASP A 72 -8.76 9.63 -14.10
N ILE A 73 -8.35 8.95 -13.04
CA ILE A 73 -8.30 7.49 -12.95
C ILE A 73 -8.95 6.98 -11.65
N LEU A 74 -9.76 5.95 -11.80
CA LEU A 74 -10.58 5.42 -10.70
C LEU A 74 -10.09 4.08 -10.14
N THR A 75 -9.08 3.47 -10.76
CA THR A 75 -8.58 2.15 -10.36
C THR A 75 -7.06 2.14 -10.32
N ALA A 76 -6.49 1.23 -9.53
CA ALA A 76 -5.05 1.00 -9.52
C ALA A 76 -4.53 0.30 -10.80
N GLY A 77 -5.41 -0.03 -11.76
CA GLY A 77 -5.09 -0.71 -13.00
C GLY A 77 -4.93 -2.23 -12.87
N ASP A 78 -5.28 -2.97 -13.93
CA ASP A 78 -5.32 -4.44 -13.89
C ASP A 78 -3.93 -5.07 -14.12
N ALA A 79 -3.21 -4.55 -15.12
CA ALA A 79 -1.96 -5.14 -15.62
C ALA A 79 -0.81 -4.11 -15.51
N PRO A 80 0.27 -4.39 -14.75
CA PRO A 80 1.40 -3.47 -14.63
C PRO A 80 2.18 -3.32 -15.93
N ASP A 81 2.48 -2.10 -16.33
CA ASP A 81 3.38 -1.81 -17.46
C ASP A 81 4.84 -2.04 -17.07
N VAL A 82 5.17 -1.84 -15.78
CA VAL A 82 6.50 -2.06 -15.22
C VAL A 82 6.45 -2.90 -13.95
N LEU A 83 7.27 -3.94 -13.89
CA LEU A 83 7.55 -4.70 -12.67
C LEU A 83 8.98 -4.47 -12.21
N VAL A 84 9.14 -4.04 -10.96
CA VAL A 84 10.43 -4.03 -10.26
C VAL A 84 10.47 -5.21 -9.30
N ALA A 85 11.20 -6.27 -9.65
CA ALA A 85 11.30 -7.51 -8.88
C ALA A 85 12.65 -7.59 -8.15
N MET A 86 12.59 -7.50 -6.82
CA MET A 86 13.78 -7.48 -5.96
C MET A 86 14.41 -8.84 -5.74
N ASN A 87 13.73 -9.93 -6.12
CA ASN A 87 14.20 -11.31 -5.96
C ASN A 87 13.40 -12.27 -6.88
N PRO A 88 13.80 -13.55 -7.00
CA PRO A 88 13.10 -14.52 -7.84
C PRO A 88 11.64 -14.81 -7.43
N ALA A 89 11.33 -14.81 -6.13
CA ALA A 89 9.96 -15.06 -5.66
C ALA A 89 9.02 -13.91 -6.09
N ALA A 90 9.49 -12.67 -5.96
CA ALA A 90 8.78 -11.48 -6.41
C ALA A 90 8.53 -11.50 -7.93
N LEU A 91 9.53 -11.94 -8.72
CA LEU A 91 9.36 -12.14 -10.16
C LEU A 91 8.27 -13.17 -10.45
N ARG A 92 8.40 -14.39 -9.90
CA ARG A 92 7.44 -15.48 -10.15
C ARG A 92 6.02 -15.13 -9.73
N ALA A 93 5.86 -14.42 -8.61
CA ALA A 93 4.55 -14.07 -8.06
C ALA A 93 3.77 -13.06 -8.90
N ASN A 94 4.45 -12.27 -9.74
CA ASN A 94 3.83 -11.15 -10.43
C ASN A 94 3.93 -11.23 -11.95
N LEU A 95 4.84 -12.05 -12.52
CA LEU A 95 5.10 -12.08 -13.96
C LEU A 95 3.85 -12.39 -14.80
N ALA A 96 2.94 -13.23 -14.29
CA ALA A 96 1.72 -13.63 -15.00
C ALA A 96 0.71 -12.47 -15.17
N ASP A 97 0.81 -11.42 -14.35
CA ASP A 97 -0.09 -10.28 -14.40
C ASP A 97 0.37 -9.22 -15.42
N LEU A 98 1.58 -9.36 -15.96
CA LEU A 98 2.15 -8.38 -16.88
C LEU A 98 1.69 -8.65 -18.31
N PRO A 99 1.33 -7.59 -19.07
CA PRO A 99 1.07 -7.71 -20.50
C PRO A 99 2.37 -7.96 -21.27
N LYS A 100 2.25 -8.53 -22.47
CA LYS A 100 3.38 -8.66 -23.39
C LYS A 100 3.97 -7.30 -23.73
N GLY A 101 5.28 -7.21 -23.75
CA GLY A 101 6.05 -5.98 -23.96
C GLY A 101 6.27 -5.16 -22.69
N ALA A 102 5.72 -5.57 -21.54
CA ALA A 102 5.97 -4.89 -20.26
C ALA A 102 7.45 -4.89 -19.89
N THR A 103 7.85 -3.86 -19.15
CA THR A 103 9.22 -3.70 -18.66
C THR A 103 9.39 -4.47 -17.35
N VAL A 104 10.43 -5.28 -17.25
CA VAL A 104 10.76 -6.03 -16.05
C VAL A 104 12.16 -5.67 -15.60
N ILE A 105 12.29 -5.03 -14.44
CA ILE A 105 13.57 -4.71 -13.82
C ILE A 105 13.82 -5.73 -12.70
N VAL A 106 14.90 -6.50 -12.81
CA VAL A 106 15.23 -7.55 -11.84
C VAL A 106 16.54 -7.26 -11.11
N ASP A 107 16.55 -7.46 -9.80
CA ASP A 107 17.78 -7.44 -9.00
C ASP A 107 18.56 -8.74 -9.18
N THR A 108 19.60 -8.74 -10.01
CA THR A 108 20.38 -9.95 -10.27
C THR A 108 21.12 -10.48 -9.04
N HIS A 109 21.37 -9.64 -8.03
CA HIS A 109 22.07 -10.05 -6.80
C HIS A 109 21.39 -11.23 -6.10
N ASP A 110 20.05 -11.20 -6.07
CA ASP A 110 19.24 -12.14 -5.31
C ASP A 110 18.89 -13.41 -6.09
N PHE A 111 19.32 -13.54 -7.37
CA PHE A 111 19.15 -14.73 -8.21
C PHE A 111 20.21 -15.81 -7.91
N THR A 112 20.42 -16.10 -6.62
CA THR A 112 21.28 -17.19 -6.17
C THR A 112 20.56 -18.54 -6.28
N LYS A 113 21.31 -19.64 -6.43
CA LYS A 113 20.75 -21.00 -6.48
C LYS A 113 19.75 -21.28 -5.35
N ARG A 114 20.09 -20.87 -4.12
CA ARG A 114 19.23 -21.06 -2.93
C ARG A 114 17.91 -20.31 -3.05
N ASN A 115 17.93 -19.07 -3.52
CA ASN A 115 16.72 -18.25 -3.64
C ASN A 115 15.84 -18.72 -4.81
N LEU A 116 16.45 -19.18 -5.90
CA LEU A 116 15.75 -19.82 -7.01
C LEU A 116 15.01 -21.09 -6.56
N GLU A 117 15.69 -21.97 -5.82
CA GLU A 117 15.08 -23.18 -5.25
C GLU A 117 13.90 -22.85 -4.32
N LYS A 118 14.04 -21.86 -3.43
CA LYS A 118 12.96 -21.40 -2.54
C LYS A 118 11.76 -20.80 -3.29
N ALA A 119 12.03 -20.07 -4.37
CA ALA A 119 11.01 -19.55 -5.27
C ALA A 119 10.44 -20.64 -6.20
N GLY A 120 10.97 -21.87 -6.12
CA GLY A 120 10.52 -23.05 -6.85
C GLY A 120 10.97 -23.11 -8.32
N TYR A 121 12.04 -22.40 -8.68
CA TYR A 121 12.65 -22.48 -10.01
C TYR A 121 13.58 -23.70 -10.12
N THR A 122 13.54 -24.38 -11.26
CA THR A 122 14.46 -25.48 -11.59
C THR A 122 15.74 -25.00 -12.27
N ALA A 123 15.68 -23.85 -12.94
CA ALA A 123 16.79 -23.16 -13.59
C ALA A 123 16.62 -21.64 -13.42
N ASN A 124 17.69 -20.88 -13.57
CA ASN A 124 17.63 -19.42 -13.51
C ASN A 124 16.88 -18.89 -14.76
N PRO A 125 15.73 -18.21 -14.61
CA PRO A 125 14.97 -17.68 -15.75
C PRO A 125 15.70 -16.56 -16.49
N LEU A 126 16.79 -16.03 -15.92
CA LEU A 126 17.60 -14.97 -16.52
C LEU A 126 18.70 -15.50 -17.45
N ASP A 127 19.12 -16.76 -17.31
CA ASP A 127 20.23 -17.32 -18.10
C ASP A 127 19.89 -17.45 -19.59
N SER A 128 18.60 -17.50 -19.89
CA SER A 128 18.00 -17.65 -21.22
C SER A 128 17.52 -16.30 -21.80
N LEU A 129 17.93 -15.18 -21.20
CA LEU A 129 17.73 -13.85 -21.80
C LEU A 129 18.55 -13.73 -23.09
N GLY A 130 17.87 -13.79 -24.23
CA GLY A 130 18.48 -13.73 -25.56
C GLY A 130 18.26 -14.98 -26.41
N ASP A 131 17.86 -16.10 -25.79
CA ASP A 131 17.45 -17.29 -26.53
C ASP A 131 16.03 -17.09 -27.04
N ALA A 132 15.89 -16.75 -28.32
CA ALA A 132 14.61 -16.57 -29.03
C ALA A 132 13.83 -17.89 -29.23
N ALA A 133 13.97 -18.84 -28.29
CA ALA A 133 13.23 -20.10 -28.31
C ALA A 133 11.74 -19.83 -28.03
N PRO A 134 10.82 -20.23 -28.92
CA PRO A 134 9.39 -20.11 -28.68
C PRO A 134 9.00 -20.82 -27.37
N GLY A 135 8.33 -20.10 -26.46
CA GLY A 135 7.89 -20.62 -25.17
C GLY A 135 8.76 -20.24 -23.96
N HIS A 136 9.78 -19.39 -24.14
CA HIS A 136 10.57 -18.89 -23.02
C HIS A 136 9.77 -17.89 -22.14
N PRO A 137 9.70 -18.06 -20.81
CA PRO A 137 8.86 -17.21 -19.94
C PRO A 137 9.17 -15.71 -20.00
N MET A 138 10.40 -15.34 -20.39
CA MET A 138 10.84 -13.95 -20.41
C MET A 138 10.88 -13.33 -21.83
N ALA A 139 10.64 -14.11 -22.89
CA ALA A 139 10.80 -13.65 -24.27
C ALA A 139 9.78 -12.58 -24.68
N ASP A 140 8.62 -12.55 -24.04
CA ASP A 140 7.56 -11.59 -24.30
C ASP A 140 7.77 -10.26 -23.54
N PHE A 141 8.86 -10.07 -22.79
CA PHE A 141 9.06 -8.89 -21.92
C PHE A 141 10.35 -8.13 -22.22
N ASN A 142 10.35 -6.83 -21.91
CA ASN A 142 11.55 -5.98 -21.96
C ASN A 142 12.29 -6.09 -20.62
N VAL A 143 13.23 -7.03 -20.53
CA VAL A 143 13.91 -7.35 -19.26
C VAL A 143 15.20 -6.56 -19.10
N HIS A 144 15.33 -5.86 -17.97
CA HIS A 144 16.53 -5.15 -17.56
C HIS A 144 17.10 -5.81 -16.31
N THR A 145 18.29 -6.38 -16.46
CA THR A 145 19.05 -6.99 -15.36
C THR A 145 19.95 -5.95 -14.70
N VAL A 146 19.75 -5.68 -13.42
CA VAL A 146 20.52 -4.69 -12.66
C VAL A 146 20.94 -5.29 -11.32
N ASP A 147 22.20 -5.14 -10.92
CA ASP A 147 22.67 -5.54 -9.58
C ASP A 147 22.27 -4.48 -8.54
N LEU A 148 20.96 -4.31 -8.31
CA LEU A 148 20.43 -3.27 -7.43
C LEU A 148 21.02 -3.37 -6.03
N THR A 149 21.06 -4.57 -5.45
CA THR A 149 21.64 -4.78 -4.12
C THR A 149 23.15 -4.53 -4.11
N GLY A 150 23.91 -5.09 -5.05
CA GLY A 150 25.37 -4.94 -5.07
C GLY A 150 25.81 -3.49 -5.26
N MET A 151 25.19 -2.78 -6.22
CA MET A 151 25.45 -1.36 -6.46
C MET A 151 25.09 -0.50 -5.26
N THR A 152 23.97 -0.80 -4.59
CA THR A 152 23.58 -0.10 -3.37
C THR A 152 24.60 -0.31 -2.26
N VAL A 153 25.01 -1.56 -2.01
CA VAL A 153 25.95 -1.89 -0.92
C VAL A 153 27.29 -1.21 -1.13
N GLU A 154 27.82 -1.15 -2.35
CA GLU A 154 29.05 -0.41 -2.62
C GLU A 154 28.87 1.10 -2.49
N ALA A 155 27.74 1.66 -2.95
CA ALA A 155 27.48 3.10 -2.86
C ALA A 155 27.41 3.62 -1.41
N VAL A 156 26.92 2.81 -0.46
CA VAL A 156 26.73 3.22 0.94
C VAL A 156 27.84 2.74 1.88
N LYS A 157 28.92 2.18 1.33
CA LYS A 157 30.00 1.53 2.09
C LYS A 157 30.72 2.48 3.05
N GLU A 158 30.84 3.75 2.69
CA GLU A 158 31.50 4.78 3.50
C GLU A 158 30.81 5.04 4.85
N TYR A 159 29.50 4.73 4.97
CA TYR A 159 28.73 4.94 6.20
C TYR A 159 28.89 3.82 7.24
N GLY A 160 29.75 2.83 6.98
CA GLY A 160 30.08 1.79 7.97
C GLY A 160 28.91 0.88 8.38
N LEU A 161 27.84 0.82 7.59
CA LEU A 161 26.67 0.00 7.87
C LEU A 161 26.98 -1.49 7.81
N SER A 162 26.21 -2.29 8.56
CA SER A 162 26.23 -3.74 8.38
C SER A 162 25.79 -4.09 6.95
N ARG A 163 26.30 -5.19 6.37
CA ARG A 163 25.90 -5.62 5.02
C ARG A 163 24.38 -5.79 4.90
N LYS A 164 23.71 -6.20 5.98
CA LYS A 164 22.26 -6.35 6.03
C LYS A 164 21.54 -5.00 5.95
N ASP A 165 22.03 -3.99 6.66
CA ASP A 165 21.40 -2.67 6.66
C ASP A 165 21.71 -1.90 5.38
N ALA A 166 22.91 -2.06 4.82
CA ALA A 166 23.24 -1.54 3.49
C ALA A 166 22.35 -2.14 2.40
N ALA A 167 22.15 -3.46 2.40
CA ALA A 167 21.29 -4.13 1.43
C ALA A 167 19.81 -3.71 1.52
N ARG A 168 19.33 -3.29 2.71
CA ARG A 168 17.96 -2.79 2.89
C ARG A 168 17.69 -1.47 2.19
N ALA A 169 18.72 -0.70 1.84
CA ALA A 169 18.57 0.54 1.09
C ALA A 169 18.35 0.32 -0.42
N LYS A 170 18.37 -0.94 -0.91
CA LYS A 170 18.18 -1.27 -2.34
C LYS A 170 16.85 -0.77 -2.90
N ASN A 171 15.85 -0.67 -2.04
CA ASN A 171 14.54 -0.13 -2.37
C ASN A 171 14.61 1.37 -2.72
N MET A 172 15.48 2.14 -2.05
CA MET A 172 15.74 3.54 -2.37
C MET A 172 16.48 3.68 -3.71
N PHE A 173 17.42 2.79 -4.01
CA PHE A 173 18.04 2.75 -5.34
C PHE A 173 16.98 2.53 -6.43
N ALA A 174 16.10 1.54 -6.26
CA ALA A 174 15.01 1.32 -7.20
C ALA A 174 14.10 2.56 -7.32
N LEU A 175 13.72 3.17 -6.19
CA LEU A 175 12.96 4.42 -6.19
C LEU A 175 13.65 5.52 -7.00
N GLY A 176 14.97 5.69 -6.83
CA GLY A 176 15.77 6.68 -7.57
C GLY A 176 15.78 6.42 -9.07
N LEU A 177 16.00 5.16 -9.47
CA LEU A 177 15.97 4.76 -10.87
C LEU A 177 14.60 5.01 -11.51
N LEU A 178 13.52 4.65 -10.83
CA LEU A 178 12.16 4.86 -11.32
C LEU A 178 11.79 6.35 -11.33
N SER A 179 12.28 7.13 -10.37
CA SER A 179 12.10 8.58 -10.35
C SER A 179 12.79 9.23 -11.55
N TRP A 180 14.00 8.80 -11.89
CA TRP A 180 14.68 9.23 -13.11
C TRP A 180 13.93 8.81 -14.38
N MET A 181 13.44 7.56 -14.44
CA MET A 181 12.79 6.99 -15.62
C MET A 181 11.48 7.72 -15.97
N TYR A 182 10.80 8.28 -14.97
CA TYR A 182 9.53 9.00 -15.11
C TYR A 182 9.61 10.50 -14.81
N GLY A 183 10.82 11.08 -14.78
CA GLY A 183 11.01 12.52 -14.58
C GLY A 183 10.43 13.06 -13.27
N ARG A 184 10.48 12.29 -12.18
CA ARG A 184 9.99 12.70 -10.86
C ARG A 184 11.02 13.55 -10.11
N PRO A 185 10.58 14.60 -9.41
CA PRO A 185 11.47 15.43 -8.60
C PRO A 185 12.10 14.62 -7.46
N THR A 186 13.30 15.01 -7.05
CA THR A 186 14.09 14.28 -6.03
C THR A 186 14.01 14.94 -4.67
N GLU A 187 13.77 16.25 -4.61
CA GLU A 187 13.87 17.09 -3.43
C GLU A 187 12.88 16.67 -2.35
N GLY A 188 11.66 16.31 -2.74
CA GLY A 188 10.61 15.83 -1.84
C GLY A 188 11.03 14.57 -1.10
N THR A 189 11.65 13.63 -1.82
CA THR A 189 12.09 12.34 -1.26
C THR A 189 13.31 12.52 -0.37
N GLU A 190 14.28 13.35 -0.77
CA GLU A 190 15.44 13.69 0.08
C GLU A 190 15.02 14.35 1.40
N ALA A 191 14.08 15.30 1.35
CA ALA A 191 13.56 15.97 2.54
C ALA A 191 12.82 14.99 3.47
N PHE A 192 12.02 14.09 2.89
CA PHE A 192 11.34 13.05 3.64
C PHE A 192 12.32 12.10 4.34
N LEU A 193 13.31 11.59 3.62
CA LEU A 193 14.32 10.68 4.19
C LEU A 193 15.09 11.38 5.31
N SER A 194 15.44 12.66 5.09
CA SER A 194 16.10 13.50 6.09
C SER A 194 15.29 13.62 7.39
N LYS A 195 13.98 13.82 7.29
CA LYS A 195 13.08 13.92 8.45
C LYS A 195 12.84 12.58 9.11
N ARG A 196 12.59 11.52 8.33
CA ARG A 196 12.24 10.18 8.82
C ARG A 196 13.39 9.56 9.61
N PHE A 197 14.61 9.69 9.12
CA PHE A 197 15.80 9.10 9.73
C PHE A 197 16.67 10.12 10.46
N ALA A 198 16.11 11.29 10.84
CA ALA A 198 16.85 12.36 11.50
C ALA A 198 17.61 11.92 12.78
N LYS A 199 17.13 10.88 13.46
CA LYS A 199 17.73 10.34 14.69
C LYS A 199 18.85 9.32 14.44
N VAL A 200 19.04 8.87 13.20
CA VAL A 200 20.05 7.87 12.83
C VAL A 200 20.77 8.33 11.55
N PRO A 201 21.74 9.26 11.66
CA PRO A 201 22.36 9.93 10.51
C PRO A 201 22.98 8.98 9.49
N ASP A 202 23.66 7.91 9.92
CA ASP A 202 24.28 6.96 8.99
C ASP A 202 23.24 6.23 8.12
N ILE A 203 22.08 5.88 8.70
CA ILE A 203 20.96 5.28 7.95
C ILE A 203 20.33 6.33 7.03
N ARG A 204 20.14 7.56 7.51
CA ARG A 204 19.60 8.66 6.71
C ARG A 204 20.45 8.90 5.46
N ASP A 205 21.75 9.08 5.65
CA ASP A 205 22.69 9.45 4.60
C ASP A 205 22.87 8.28 3.63
N ALA A 206 22.93 7.04 4.12
CA ALA A 206 22.93 5.86 3.26
C ALA A 206 21.67 5.74 2.38
N ASN A 207 20.48 6.01 2.92
CA ASN A 207 19.24 5.96 2.12
C ASN A 207 19.18 7.08 1.06
N ILE A 208 19.64 8.29 1.40
CA ILE A 208 19.73 9.42 0.46
C ILE A 208 20.74 9.09 -0.64
N THR A 209 21.92 8.56 -0.28
CA THR A 209 22.95 8.17 -1.24
C THR A 209 22.46 7.05 -2.14
N ALA A 210 21.84 5.99 -1.59
CA ALA A 210 21.25 4.92 -2.39
C ALA A 210 20.23 5.45 -3.41
N PHE A 211 19.33 6.35 -2.99
CA PHE A 211 18.37 7.01 -3.86
C PHE A 211 19.05 7.80 -5.00
N LYS A 212 20.03 8.65 -4.67
CA LYS A 212 20.80 9.41 -5.66
C LYS A 212 21.58 8.51 -6.61
N THR A 213 22.17 7.42 -6.11
CA THR A 213 22.86 6.44 -6.94
C THR A 213 21.91 5.81 -7.96
N GLY A 214 20.70 5.44 -7.55
CA GLY A 214 19.69 4.92 -8.46
C GLY A 214 19.30 5.92 -9.55
N TRP A 215 19.13 7.18 -9.19
CA TRP A 215 18.81 8.26 -10.13
C TRP A 215 19.97 8.50 -11.12
N ASN A 216 21.21 8.64 -10.62
CA ASN A 216 22.42 8.81 -11.42
C ASN A 216 22.71 7.59 -12.31
N PHE A 217 22.40 6.39 -11.84
CA PHE A 217 22.50 5.17 -12.64
C PHE A 217 21.60 5.26 -13.87
N GLY A 218 20.37 5.75 -13.70
CA GLY A 218 19.47 6.06 -14.79
C GLY A 218 20.09 6.98 -15.83
N GLU A 219 20.74 8.08 -15.43
CA GLU A 219 21.37 9.01 -16.37
C GLU A 219 22.52 8.39 -17.17
N THR A 220 23.35 7.60 -16.50
CA THR A 220 24.63 7.10 -17.04
C THR A 220 24.51 5.78 -17.80
N THR A 221 23.51 4.96 -17.48
CA THR A 221 23.38 3.62 -18.07
C THR A 221 22.82 3.66 -19.49
N GLU A 222 23.31 2.80 -20.37
CA GLU A 222 22.72 2.57 -21.70
C GLU A 222 21.55 1.57 -21.65
N ALA A 223 21.34 0.90 -20.49
CA ALA A 223 20.28 -0.09 -20.32
C ALA A 223 18.87 0.47 -20.49
N PHE A 224 18.70 1.78 -20.28
CA PHE A 224 17.43 2.48 -20.49
C PHE A 224 17.64 3.57 -21.54
N ALA A 225 17.12 3.37 -22.75
CA ALA A 225 17.28 4.30 -23.87
C ALA A 225 16.31 5.49 -23.82
N VAL A 226 15.20 5.36 -23.08
CA VAL A 226 14.07 6.28 -23.10
C VAL A 226 13.70 6.70 -21.68
N GLN A 227 13.48 7.99 -21.49
CA GLN A 227 12.74 8.53 -20.35
C GLN A 227 11.28 8.70 -20.73
N TYR A 228 10.38 8.49 -19.78
CA TYR A 228 8.96 8.66 -19.99
C TYR A 228 8.47 9.92 -19.29
N GLU A 229 7.57 10.63 -19.96
CA GLU A 229 6.92 11.81 -19.42
C GLU A 229 5.41 11.57 -19.41
N ILE A 230 4.79 11.75 -18.24
CA ILE A 230 3.35 11.74 -18.05
C ILE A 230 2.98 13.14 -17.61
N LYS A 231 2.19 13.84 -18.42
CA LYS A 231 1.84 15.24 -18.16
C LYS A 231 1.01 15.37 -16.87
N PRO A 232 1.01 16.54 -16.21
CA PRO A 232 0.07 16.79 -15.12
C PRO A 232 -1.37 16.59 -15.58
N ALA A 233 -2.21 16.05 -14.70
CA ALA A 233 -3.62 15.85 -14.98
C ALA A 233 -4.39 17.17 -14.95
N GLU A 234 -5.46 17.25 -15.76
CA GLU A 234 -6.41 18.35 -15.64
C GLU A 234 -7.20 18.23 -14.34
N MET A 235 -6.82 19.03 -13.34
CA MET A 235 -7.44 19.03 -12.02
C MET A 235 -8.18 20.35 -11.77
N THR A 236 -9.29 20.29 -11.03
CA THR A 236 -9.99 21.50 -10.58
C THR A 236 -9.07 22.33 -9.67
N ALA A 237 -9.13 23.66 -9.71
CA ALA A 237 -8.32 24.47 -8.79
C ALA A 237 -8.72 24.19 -7.32
N GLY A 238 -7.75 23.85 -6.48
CA GLY A 238 -8.02 23.51 -5.07
C GLY A 238 -6.80 22.99 -4.32
N THR A 239 -7.01 22.68 -3.04
CA THR A 239 -5.99 22.05 -2.18
C THR A 239 -6.24 20.55 -2.15
N TYR A 240 -5.27 19.78 -2.63
CA TYR A 240 -5.35 18.32 -2.70
C TYR A 240 -4.64 17.65 -1.52
N ARG A 241 -5.13 16.47 -1.16
CA ARG A 241 -4.50 15.60 -0.16
C ARG A 241 -4.58 14.16 -0.64
N ASN A 242 -3.44 13.48 -0.68
CA ASN A 242 -3.40 12.04 -0.79
C ASN A 242 -3.98 11.41 0.50
N ILE A 243 -4.95 10.52 0.36
CA ILE A 243 -5.71 9.96 1.47
C ILE A 243 -6.13 8.51 1.21
N THR A 244 -6.16 7.70 2.27
CA THR A 244 -6.70 6.33 2.25
C THR A 244 -8.09 6.29 2.86
N GLY A 245 -8.88 5.26 2.55
CA GLY A 245 -10.26 5.15 3.04
C GLY A 245 -10.37 5.16 4.57
N ASN A 246 -9.53 4.39 5.27
CA ASN A 246 -9.52 4.38 6.74
C ASN A 246 -9.15 5.76 7.33
N LEU A 247 -8.19 6.46 6.73
CA LEU A 247 -7.78 7.79 7.18
C LEU A 247 -8.89 8.83 6.96
N ALA A 248 -9.52 8.81 5.79
CA ALA A 248 -10.66 9.66 5.46
C ALA A 248 -11.83 9.43 6.42
N LEU A 249 -12.16 8.16 6.69
CA LEU A 249 -13.21 7.79 7.64
C LEU A 249 -12.90 8.27 9.06
N SER A 250 -11.67 8.10 9.54
CA SER A 250 -11.24 8.65 10.82
C SER A 250 -11.43 10.16 10.90
N TYR A 251 -11.11 10.90 9.83
CA TYR A 251 -11.34 12.34 9.79
C TYR A 251 -12.83 12.70 9.72
N GLY A 252 -13.63 11.91 9.01
CA GLY A 252 -15.09 12.06 8.97
C GLY A 252 -15.70 11.92 10.36
N LEU A 253 -15.28 10.92 11.14
CA LEU A 253 -15.72 10.72 12.52
C LEU A 253 -15.33 11.89 13.45
N VAL A 254 -14.11 12.40 13.32
CA VAL A 254 -13.68 13.59 14.07
C VAL A 254 -14.53 14.80 13.68
N ALA A 255 -14.75 15.02 12.38
CA ALA A 255 -15.58 16.10 11.89
C ALA A 255 -17.03 16.00 12.38
N ALA A 256 -17.60 14.79 12.39
CA ALA A 256 -18.94 14.52 12.90
C ALA A 256 -19.05 14.84 14.40
N GLY A 257 -18.07 14.44 15.21
CA GLY A 257 -18.01 14.82 16.62
C GLY A 257 -17.97 16.33 16.83
N VAL A 258 -17.12 17.04 16.08
CA VAL A 258 -17.02 18.51 16.15
C VAL A 258 -18.31 19.20 15.72
N GLN A 259 -18.92 18.76 14.62
CA GLN A 259 -20.14 19.39 14.08
C GLN A 259 -21.38 19.11 14.93
N SER A 260 -21.49 17.89 15.49
CA SER A 260 -22.59 17.52 16.39
C SER A 260 -22.43 18.08 17.80
N GLY A 261 -21.21 18.47 18.20
CA GLY A 261 -20.88 18.85 19.57
C GLY A 261 -20.80 17.66 20.53
N LEU A 262 -20.82 16.43 20.03
CA LEU A 262 -20.74 15.21 20.83
C LEU A 262 -19.30 14.69 20.90
N PRO A 263 -18.79 14.30 22.07
CA PRO A 263 -17.55 13.53 22.17
C PRO A 263 -17.66 12.23 21.37
N VAL A 264 -16.59 11.83 20.69
CA VAL A 264 -16.55 10.58 19.93
C VAL A 264 -15.97 9.48 20.81
N PHE A 265 -16.68 8.37 20.95
CA PHE A 265 -16.17 7.19 21.63
C PHE A 265 -16.07 6.01 20.67
N LEU A 266 -14.84 5.53 20.43
CA LEU A 266 -14.59 4.33 19.66
C LEU A 266 -14.33 3.14 20.59
N GLY A 267 -15.24 2.16 20.62
CA GLY A 267 -15.01 0.85 21.22
C GLY A 267 -14.70 -0.19 20.14
N SER A 268 -13.48 -0.71 20.07
CA SER A 268 -13.08 -1.63 19.00
C SER A 268 -12.12 -2.72 19.46
N TYR A 269 -12.15 -3.85 18.77
CA TYR A 269 -11.17 -4.93 18.86
C TYR A 269 -10.31 -4.90 17.58
N PRO A 270 -8.96 -5.03 17.67
CA PRO A 270 -8.10 -4.98 16.49
C PRO A 270 -8.38 -6.11 15.51
N ILE A 271 -8.74 -5.76 14.27
CA ILE A 271 -8.97 -6.69 13.16
C ILE A 271 -8.52 -6.06 11.84
N THR A 272 -7.77 -6.80 11.02
CA THR A 272 -7.40 -6.35 9.66
C THR A 272 -8.63 -6.36 8.75
N PRO A 273 -8.91 -5.31 7.95
CA PRO A 273 -8.13 -4.07 7.76
C PRO A 273 -8.62 -2.85 8.57
N ALA A 274 -9.48 -3.02 9.58
CA ALA A 274 -10.11 -1.91 10.30
C ALA A 274 -9.24 -1.25 11.41
N SER A 275 -8.20 -1.93 11.90
CA SER A 275 -7.37 -1.43 13.03
C SER A 275 -6.74 -0.05 12.82
N ASP A 276 -6.49 0.35 11.59
CA ASP A 276 -5.89 1.67 11.31
C ASP A 276 -6.79 2.84 11.72
N ILE A 277 -8.11 2.64 11.77
CA ILE A 277 -9.06 3.64 12.23
C ILE A 277 -8.84 3.91 13.73
N LEU A 278 -8.63 2.85 14.52
CA LEU A 278 -8.29 2.95 15.94
C LEU A 278 -6.93 3.65 16.13
N HIS A 279 -5.92 3.26 15.34
CA HIS A 279 -4.60 3.89 15.39
C HIS A 279 -4.67 5.40 15.11
N GLU A 280 -5.42 5.81 14.08
CA GLU A 280 -5.55 7.20 13.71
C GLU A 280 -6.34 8.00 14.75
N LEU A 281 -7.53 7.52 15.15
CA LEU A 281 -8.37 8.20 16.13
C LEU A 281 -7.69 8.38 17.50
N SER A 282 -6.82 7.44 17.90
CA SER A 282 -6.07 7.53 19.16
C SER A 282 -5.15 8.75 19.25
N LYS A 283 -4.78 9.36 18.11
CA LYS A 283 -3.94 10.56 18.00
C LYS A 283 -4.74 11.85 18.19
N HIS A 284 -6.07 11.80 18.07
CA HIS A 284 -6.96 12.97 17.97
C HIS A 284 -7.74 13.27 19.25
N LYS A 285 -7.17 12.93 20.42
CA LYS A 285 -7.80 13.16 21.75
C LYS A 285 -8.16 14.63 22.01
N SER A 286 -7.42 15.56 21.40
CA SER A 286 -7.70 17.01 21.48
C SER A 286 -9.05 17.41 20.90
N PHE A 287 -9.65 16.57 20.06
CA PHE A 287 -10.99 16.78 19.49
C PHE A 287 -12.09 16.07 20.29
N GLY A 288 -11.83 15.65 21.53
CA GLY A 288 -12.81 14.94 22.35
C GLY A 288 -13.00 13.48 21.94
N VAL A 289 -12.03 12.90 21.23
CA VAL A 289 -12.03 11.48 20.84
C VAL A 289 -11.49 10.63 21.98
N THR A 290 -12.26 9.62 22.37
CA THR A 290 -11.86 8.56 23.30
C THR A 290 -11.86 7.22 22.57
N THR A 291 -10.78 6.45 22.72
CA THR A 291 -10.63 5.13 22.09
C THR A 291 -10.43 4.07 23.15
N LEU A 292 -11.17 2.98 23.08
CA LEU A 292 -11.03 1.78 23.88
C LEU A 292 -10.68 0.59 22.97
N GLN A 293 -9.50 0.01 23.21
CA GLN A 293 -9.18 -1.31 22.68
C GLN A 293 -9.77 -2.35 23.63
N ALA A 294 -10.86 -2.98 23.21
CA ALA A 294 -11.56 -3.99 23.99
C ALA A 294 -10.87 -5.37 23.87
N GLU A 295 -11.26 -6.30 24.73
CA GLU A 295 -10.83 -7.69 24.77
C GLU A 295 -11.37 -8.52 23.61
N ASP A 296 -12.55 -8.17 23.10
CA ASP A 296 -13.22 -8.81 21.95
C ASP A 296 -14.21 -7.84 21.28
N GLU A 297 -14.81 -8.28 20.17
CA GLU A 297 -15.78 -7.49 19.43
C GLU A 297 -17.07 -7.20 20.21
N ILE A 298 -17.50 -8.07 21.13
CA ILE A 298 -18.73 -7.93 21.91
C ILE A 298 -18.55 -6.82 22.95
N ALA A 299 -17.46 -6.86 23.71
CA ALA A 299 -17.07 -5.82 24.66
C ALA A 299 -16.87 -4.47 23.95
N GLY A 300 -16.26 -4.48 22.75
CA GLY A 300 -16.06 -3.26 21.95
C GLY A 300 -17.38 -2.57 21.56
N VAL A 301 -18.37 -3.32 21.06
CA VAL A 301 -19.67 -2.73 20.71
C VAL A 301 -20.50 -2.39 21.95
N GLY A 302 -20.42 -3.19 23.01
CA GLY A 302 -21.10 -2.91 24.28
C GLY A 302 -20.63 -1.61 24.91
N ALA A 303 -19.31 -1.36 24.90
CA ALA A 303 -18.74 -0.09 25.36
C ALA A 303 -19.18 1.10 24.50
N ALA A 304 -19.24 0.93 23.17
CA ALA A 304 -19.72 1.97 22.27
C ALA A 304 -21.20 2.33 22.53
N ILE A 305 -22.06 1.33 22.74
CA ILE A 305 -23.48 1.54 23.10
C ILE A 305 -23.60 2.24 24.46
N GLY A 306 -22.81 1.83 25.44
CA GLY A 306 -22.77 2.47 26.76
C GLY A 306 -22.36 3.95 26.67
N ALA A 307 -21.39 4.27 25.81
CA ALA A 307 -20.99 5.65 25.53
C ALA A 307 -22.12 6.45 24.84
N SER A 308 -22.86 5.84 23.91
CA SER A 308 -24.04 6.45 23.31
C SER A 308 -25.12 6.78 24.33
N PHE A 309 -25.41 5.84 25.23
CA PHE A 309 -26.35 6.08 26.33
C PHE A 309 -25.90 7.23 27.25
N ALA A 310 -24.58 7.39 27.45
CA ALA A 310 -23.99 8.47 28.24
C ALA A 310 -23.86 9.81 27.49
N GLY A 311 -24.36 9.92 26.25
CA GLY A 311 -24.37 11.15 25.48
C GLY A 311 -23.14 11.40 24.61
N SER A 312 -22.37 10.36 24.29
CA SER A 312 -21.30 10.42 23.27
C SER A 312 -21.78 9.90 21.92
N LEU A 313 -21.08 10.20 20.83
CA LEU A 313 -21.23 9.48 19.57
C LEU A 313 -20.50 8.14 19.69
N GLY A 314 -21.25 7.06 19.92
CA GLY A 314 -20.70 5.71 19.99
C GLY A 314 -20.37 5.14 18.61
N VAL A 315 -19.14 4.66 18.47
CA VAL A 315 -18.58 4.11 17.23
C VAL A 315 -17.91 2.77 17.52
N THR A 316 -18.05 1.81 16.61
CA THR A 316 -17.27 0.56 16.63
C THR A 316 -16.80 0.24 15.22
N THR A 317 -15.58 -0.27 15.09
CA THR A 317 -14.97 -0.64 13.80
C THR A 317 -14.65 -2.12 13.80
N THR A 318 -14.88 -2.79 12.67
CA THR A 318 -14.68 -4.23 12.53
C THR A 318 -14.61 -4.66 11.05
N SER A 319 -14.68 -5.97 10.80
CA SER A 319 -14.85 -6.62 9.49
C SER A 319 -15.84 -7.80 9.62
N GLY A 320 -16.19 -8.49 8.54
CA GLY A 320 -17.23 -9.54 8.50
C GLY A 320 -17.34 -10.48 9.72
N PRO A 321 -16.25 -11.11 10.22
CA PRO A 321 -16.33 -11.97 11.41
C PRO A 321 -16.81 -11.24 12.67
N GLY A 322 -16.36 -10.00 12.86
CA GLY A 322 -16.76 -9.20 13.99
C GLY A 322 -18.15 -8.60 13.84
N ILE A 323 -18.65 -8.38 12.62
CA ILE A 323 -20.07 -8.08 12.40
C ILE A 323 -20.95 -9.21 12.93
N ALA A 324 -20.55 -10.47 12.70
CA ALA A 324 -21.31 -11.63 13.19
C ALA A 324 -21.40 -11.65 14.72
N LEU A 325 -20.30 -11.33 15.40
CA LEU A 325 -20.26 -11.26 16.88
C LEU A 325 -21.04 -10.06 17.43
N LYS A 326 -21.10 -8.95 16.70
CA LYS A 326 -21.79 -7.73 17.13
C LYS A 326 -23.31 -7.75 16.89
N SER A 327 -23.84 -8.69 16.10
CA SER A 327 -25.25 -8.71 15.69
C SER A 327 -26.25 -8.55 16.85
N GLU A 328 -26.03 -9.23 17.98
CA GLU A 328 -26.92 -9.13 19.15
C GLU A 328 -26.93 -7.70 19.73
N ALA A 329 -25.75 -7.11 19.93
CA ALA A 329 -25.62 -5.77 20.48
C ALA A 329 -26.14 -4.69 19.52
N ILE A 330 -25.98 -4.87 18.21
CA ILE A 330 -26.61 -3.97 17.23
C ILE A 330 -28.14 -4.05 17.35
N GLY A 331 -28.71 -5.24 17.56
CA GLY A 331 -30.12 -5.41 17.87
C GLY A 331 -30.55 -4.65 19.14
N LEU A 332 -29.72 -4.68 20.19
CA LEU A 332 -29.95 -3.89 21.40
C LEU A 332 -29.96 -2.38 21.14
N ALA A 333 -29.03 -1.87 20.32
CA ALA A 333 -28.98 -0.46 19.96
C ALA A 333 -30.25 -0.02 19.22
N VAL A 334 -30.76 -0.86 18.31
CA VAL A 334 -32.04 -0.61 17.61
C VAL A 334 -33.21 -0.59 18.60
N MET A 335 -33.31 -1.60 19.47
CA MET A 335 -34.40 -1.71 20.45
C MET A 335 -34.44 -0.55 21.45
N THR A 336 -33.28 0.04 21.75
CA THR A 336 -33.14 1.15 22.70
C THR A 336 -33.04 2.52 22.04
N GLU A 337 -33.17 2.59 20.71
CA GLU A 337 -33.08 3.81 19.90
C GLU A 337 -31.78 4.61 20.16
N LEU A 338 -30.68 3.90 20.45
CA LEU A 338 -29.39 4.53 20.72
C LEU A 338 -28.60 4.74 19.41
N PRO A 339 -28.02 5.93 19.19
CA PRO A 339 -27.19 6.17 18.02
C PRO A 339 -25.91 5.33 18.10
N LEU A 340 -25.63 4.52 17.09
CA LEU A 340 -24.42 3.70 17.03
C LEU A 340 -23.91 3.66 15.58
N LEU A 341 -22.65 4.03 15.37
CA LEU A 341 -21.97 3.84 14.09
C LEU A 341 -21.19 2.52 14.12
N VAL A 342 -21.51 1.61 13.20
CA VAL A 342 -20.80 0.35 13.00
C VAL A 342 -20.09 0.41 11.65
N ILE A 343 -18.77 0.43 11.69
CA ILE A 343 -17.94 0.49 10.49
C ILE A 343 -17.47 -0.92 10.17
N ASP A 344 -17.98 -1.45 9.06
CA ASP A 344 -17.57 -2.73 8.49
C ASP A 344 -16.57 -2.50 7.34
N VAL A 345 -15.27 -2.70 7.62
CA VAL A 345 -14.25 -2.68 6.58
C VAL A 345 -14.13 -4.08 6.00
N GLN A 346 -14.94 -4.36 4.97
CA GLN A 346 -15.12 -5.69 4.39
C GLN A 346 -13.80 -6.30 3.87
N ARG A 347 -13.67 -7.61 4.04
CA ARG A 347 -12.53 -8.41 3.59
C ARG A 347 -12.99 -9.78 3.10
N GLY A 348 -12.10 -10.54 2.47
CA GLY A 348 -12.42 -11.86 1.93
C GLY A 348 -12.94 -12.84 2.98
N GLY A 349 -14.10 -13.45 2.73
CA GLY A 349 -14.75 -14.45 3.58
C GLY A 349 -14.74 -15.86 2.97
N PRO A 350 -15.52 -16.82 3.51
CA PRO A 350 -16.23 -16.79 4.81
C PRO A 350 -15.30 -17.13 5.99
N SER A 351 -15.80 -17.00 7.23
CA SER A 351 -15.03 -17.24 8.46
C SER A 351 -13.77 -16.37 8.50
N THR A 352 -12.58 -16.90 8.80
CA THR A 352 -11.33 -16.14 8.71
C THR A 352 -11.08 -15.60 7.30
N GLY A 353 -11.44 -16.40 6.28
CA GLY A 353 -11.32 -16.08 4.86
C GLY A 353 -9.92 -15.65 4.45
N LEU A 354 -9.82 -14.49 3.79
CA LEU A 354 -8.59 -13.88 3.28
C LEU A 354 -8.40 -12.49 3.92
N PRO A 355 -7.82 -12.39 5.13
CA PRO A 355 -7.79 -11.15 5.91
C PRO A 355 -7.13 -9.93 5.22
N THR A 356 -6.23 -10.17 4.27
CA THR A 356 -5.50 -9.14 3.52
C THR A 356 -6.05 -8.91 2.12
N LYS A 357 -7.16 -9.56 1.75
CA LYS A 357 -7.82 -9.42 0.44
C LYS A 357 -9.19 -8.78 0.60
N THR A 358 -9.58 -8.01 -0.41
CA THR A 358 -10.86 -7.33 -0.45
C THR A 358 -11.94 -8.24 -1.03
N GLU A 359 -13.16 -8.11 -0.51
CA GLU A 359 -14.37 -8.72 -1.03
C GLU A 359 -15.56 -7.87 -0.56
N GLN A 360 -16.67 -7.84 -1.32
CA GLN A 360 -17.90 -7.12 -0.98
C GLN A 360 -19.04 -8.11 -0.66
N ALA A 361 -18.78 -9.05 0.24
CA ALA A 361 -19.69 -10.17 0.53
C ALA A 361 -20.54 -9.98 1.80
N ASP A 362 -20.36 -8.89 2.56
CA ASP A 362 -20.98 -8.74 3.87
C ASP A 362 -22.36 -8.02 3.80
N LEU A 363 -22.82 -7.59 2.62
CA LEU A 363 -24.07 -6.83 2.45
C LEU A 363 -25.29 -7.56 3.06
N LEU A 364 -25.47 -8.85 2.76
CA LEU A 364 -26.62 -9.61 3.28
C LEU A 364 -26.54 -9.78 4.80
N GLN A 365 -25.33 -9.92 5.35
CA GLN A 365 -25.11 -9.96 6.79
C GLN A 365 -25.42 -8.60 7.43
N ALA A 366 -25.00 -7.50 6.80
CA ALA A 366 -25.32 -6.15 7.23
C ALA A 366 -26.84 -5.87 7.17
N MET A 367 -27.58 -6.42 6.21
CA MET A 367 -29.04 -6.25 6.08
C MET A 367 -29.85 -7.15 7.02
N PHE A 368 -29.45 -8.41 7.18
CA PHE A 368 -30.29 -9.46 7.77
C PHE A 368 -29.62 -10.27 8.89
N GLY A 369 -28.40 -9.91 9.31
CA GLY A 369 -27.63 -10.68 10.29
C GLY A 369 -28.10 -10.56 11.74
N ARG A 370 -29.17 -9.81 12.02
CA ARG A 370 -29.75 -9.58 13.35
C ARG A 370 -31.03 -10.39 13.52
N ASN A 371 -31.34 -10.81 14.74
CA ASN A 371 -32.59 -11.52 15.04
C ASN A 371 -33.81 -10.57 15.07
N GLY A 372 -34.96 -11.05 14.63
CA GLY A 372 -36.20 -10.27 14.58
C GLY A 372 -36.18 -9.17 13.51
N GLU A 373 -37.12 -8.23 13.59
CA GLU A 373 -37.22 -7.07 12.68
C GLU A 373 -36.37 -5.90 13.21
N ALA A 374 -35.08 -5.89 12.88
CA ALA A 374 -34.13 -4.86 13.31
C ALA A 374 -33.46 -4.17 12.10
N PRO A 375 -34.19 -3.29 11.39
CA PRO A 375 -33.65 -2.56 10.25
C PRO A 375 -32.61 -1.53 10.71
N VAL A 376 -31.54 -1.39 9.94
CA VAL A 376 -30.52 -0.34 10.13
C VAL A 376 -30.23 0.34 8.79
N PRO A 377 -29.98 1.66 8.76
CA PRO A 377 -29.46 2.33 7.58
C PRO A 377 -28.08 1.77 7.21
N ILE A 378 -27.83 1.56 5.92
CA ILE A 378 -26.55 1.06 5.40
C ILE A 378 -26.06 2.04 4.34
N VAL A 379 -24.82 2.48 4.48
CA VAL A 379 -24.11 3.34 3.52
C VAL A 379 -22.85 2.61 3.07
N ALA A 380 -22.54 2.68 1.78
CA ALA A 380 -21.34 2.09 1.20
C ALA A 380 -20.59 3.17 0.40
N PRO A 381 -19.44 3.67 0.87
CA PRO A 381 -18.63 4.61 0.12
C PRO A 381 -17.99 3.93 -1.11
N GLN A 382 -17.87 4.66 -2.22
CA GLN A 382 -17.28 4.16 -3.47
C GLN A 382 -15.79 4.49 -3.61
N SER A 383 -15.30 5.54 -2.94
CA SER A 383 -13.91 6.01 -3.00
C SER A 383 -13.37 6.38 -1.62
N PRO A 384 -12.03 6.51 -1.45
CA PRO A 384 -11.44 7.01 -0.22
C PRO A 384 -11.99 8.37 0.22
N GLY A 385 -12.28 9.28 -0.73
CA GLY A 385 -12.85 10.58 -0.42
C GLY A 385 -14.27 10.48 0.16
N ASP A 386 -15.09 9.59 -0.40
CA ASP A 386 -16.46 9.39 0.06
C ASP A 386 -16.53 8.81 1.49
N CYS A 387 -15.49 8.09 1.93
CA CYS A 387 -15.41 7.63 3.32
C CYS A 387 -15.41 8.77 4.34
N PHE A 388 -15.00 9.99 3.97
CA PHE A 388 -15.10 11.14 4.86
C PHE A 388 -16.55 11.64 5.02
N THR A 389 -17.34 11.56 3.95
CA THR A 389 -18.72 12.10 3.89
C THR A 389 -19.81 11.08 4.22
N ALA A 390 -19.51 9.79 4.07
CA ALA A 390 -20.38 8.67 4.43
C ALA A 390 -20.65 8.65 5.94
#